data_AF-A0A7C2Y8D5-F1
#
_entry.id   AF-A0A7C2Y8D5-F1
#
_cell.length_a   1.000
_cell.length_b   1.000
_cell.length_c   1.000
_cell.angle_alpha   90.00
_cell.angle_beta   90.00
_cell.angle_gamma   90.00
#
_symmetry.space_group_name_H-M   'P 1'
#
loop_
_entity.id
_entity.type
_entity.pdbx_description
1 polymer ?
#
loop_
_entity_poly.entity_id
_entity_poly.type
_entity_poly.pdbx_seq_one_letter_code
_entity_poly.pdbx_strand_id
1 'polypeptide(L)'
;MEWRKIGRIEISNKEIEIKSIKIQDEMGKIKRLRVSTVWSNFQNFTKVPCIANLCKDEKGYIGVLIKGKNGGFVKIGKNFIVCQSLVLPLSSIGKTNLKKLIKRTNIDIVEIEGLLYGVEK
;
A
#
# COMPACT_ATOMS: atom_id res chain seq x y z
N MET A 1 8.84 14.23 8.15
CA MET A 1 8.99 12.99 7.36
C MET A 1 9.77 13.38 6.12
N GLU A 2 10.71 12.56 5.66
CA GLU A 2 11.39 12.83 4.39
C GLU A 2 10.58 12.21 3.24
N TRP A 3 10.23 13.05 2.29
CA TRP A 3 9.51 12.70 1.07
C TRP A 3 10.46 12.65 -0.10
N ARG A 4 10.43 11.56 -0.85
CA ARG A 4 11.15 11.42 -2.12
C ARG A 4 10.17 11.49 -3.27
N LYS A 5 10.36 12.45 -4.18
CA LYS A 5 9.53 12.58 -5.38
C LYS A 5 9.86 11.46 -6.38
N ILE A 6 8.83 10.75 -6.84
CA ILE A 6 8.90 9.74 -7.91
C ILE A 6 7.75 10.02 -8.87
N GLY A 7 8.08 10.63 -10.02
CA GLY A 7 7.08 11.08 -10.99
C GLY A 7 6.15 12.13 -10.37
N ARG A 8 4.85 11.80 -10.34
CA ARG A 8 3.77 12.66 -9.81
C ARG A 8 3.45 12.43 -8.33
N ILE A 9 4.08 11.44 -7.68
CA ILE A 9 3.83 11.13 -6.28
C ILE A 9 5.08 11.35 -5.44
N GLU A 10 4.89 11.59 -4.16
CA GLU A 10 5.96 11.61 -3.16
C GLU A 10 5.88 10.35 -2.29
N ILE A 11 7.01 9.74 -1.95
CA ILE A 11 7.06 8.48 -1.20
C ILE A 11 7.91 8.67 0.05
N SER A 12 7.42 8.16 1.17
CA SER A 12 8.17 8.19 2.43
C SER A 12 9.29 7.15 2.43
N ASN A 13 10.43 7.48 3.04
CA ASN A 13 11.56 6.54 3.20
C ASN A 13 11.26 5.35 4.13
N LYS A 14 10.18 5.42 4.90
CA LYS A 14 9.82 4.38 5.88
C LYS A 14 9.13 3.21 5.20
N GLU A 15 9.78 2.05 5.28
CA GLU A 15 9.31 0.80 4.68
C GLU A 15 8.75 -0.15 5.75
N ILE A 16 7.67 -0.87 5.43
CA ILE A 16 7.25 -2.04 6.20
C ILE A 16 6.98 -3.22 5.28
N GLU A 17 7.13 -4.43 5.80
CA GLU A 17 6.77 -5.65 5.08
C GLU A 17 5.29 -6.00 5.29
N ILE A 18 4.60 -6.35 4.21
CA ILE A 18 3.20 -6.77 4.24
C ILE A 18 2.98 -8.05 3.43
N LYS A 19 2.03 -8.88 3.87
CA LYS A 19 1.62 -10.14 3.22
C LYS A 19 0.14 -10.18 2.86
N SER A 20 -0.58 -9.09 3.12
CA SER A 20 -1.99 -8.97 2.78
C SER A 20 -2.44 -7.53 2.71
N ILE A 21 -3.42 -7.28 1.86
CA ILE A 21 -4.15 -6.03 1.73
C ILE A 21 -5.64 -6.27 1.93
N LYS A 22 -6.37 -5.17 2.16
CA LYS A 22 -7.82 -5.13 2.15
C LYS A 22 -8.26 -4.31 0.94
N ILE A 23 -9.16 -4.86 0.14
CA ILE A 23 -9.77 -4.16 -0.97
C ILE A 23 -11.27 -4.10 -0.67
N GLN A 24 -11.85 -2.91 -0.81
CA GLN A 24 -13.28 -2.72 -0.76
C GLN A 24 -13.82 -2.90 -2.18
N ASP A 25 -14.86 -3.72 -2.33
CA ASP A 25 -15.57 -3.85 -3.61
C ASP A 25 -16.60 -2.72 -3.77
N GLU A 26 -17.24 -2.68 -4.95
CA GLU A 26 -18.24 -1.68 -5.32
C GLU A 26 -19.48 -1.69 -4.40
N MET A 27 -19.74 -2.82 -3.72
CA MET A 27 -20.82 -2.97 -2.76
C MET A 27 -20.40 -2.58 -1.33
N GLY A 28 -19.19 -2.05 -1.16
CA GLY A 28 -18.64 -1.64 0.12
C GLY A 28 -18.11 -2.79 0.98
N LYS A 29 -18.11 -4.03 0.48
CA LYS A 29 -17.64 -5.20 1.23
C LYS A 29 -16.13 -5.28 1.16
N ILE A 30 -15.51 -5.40 2.34
CA ILE A 30 -14.06 -5.45 2.48
C ILE A 30 -13.59 -6.90 2.39
N LYS A 31 -12.76 -7.21 1.38
CA LYS A 31 -12.11 -8.51 1.23
C LYS A 31 -10.62 -8.41 1.53
N ARG A 32 -10.11 -9.36 2.31
CA ARG A 32 -8.67 -9.49 2.57
C ARG A 32 -8.04 -10.40 1.53
N LEU A 33 -7.03 -9.89 0.82
CA LEU A 33 -6.27 -10.63 -0.18
C LEU A 33 -4.82 -10.80 0.27
N ARG A 34 -4.22 -11.95 -0.04
CA ARG A 34 -2.79 -12.17 0.14
C ARG A 34 -2.02 -11.43 -0.94
N VAL A 35 -0.86 -10.90 -0.56
CA VAL A 35 0.12 -10.33 -1.48
C VAL A 35 1.50 -10.94 -1.25
N SER A 36 2.25 -11.13 -2.31
CA SER A 36 3.65 -11.56 -2.26
C SER A 36 4.45 -10.94 -3.41
N THR A 37 5.76 -10.84 -3.21
CA THR A 37 6.67 -10.46 -4.28
C THR A 37 6.87 -11.62 -5.25
N VAL A 38 6.81 -11.37 -6.55
CA VAL A 38 7.14 -12.33 -7.63
C VAL A 38 8.07 -11.68 -8.64
N TRP A 39 8.78 -12.46 -9.45
CA TRP A 39 9.68 -11.94 -10.50
C TRP A 39 9.20 -12.26 -11.92
N SER A 40 8.05 -12.93 -12.04
CA SER A 40 7.40 -13.22 -13.31
C SER A 40 5.88 -13.24 -13.13
N ASN A 41 5.13 -12.82 -14.16
CA ASN A 41 3.67 -12.76 -14.16
C ASN A 41 3.01 -14.13 -13.95
N PHE A 42 3.67 -15.20 -14.42
CA PHE A 42 3.15 -16.56 -14.36
C PHE A 42 3.56 -17.32 -13.09
N GLN A 43 4.29 -16.67 -12.17
CA GLN A 43 4.78 -17.31 -10.96
C GLN A 43 3.67 -17.49 -9.91
N ASN A 44 3.76 -18.59 -9.17
CA ASN A 44 2.95 -18.82 -7.97
C ASN A 44 3.32 -17.85 -6.83
N PHE A 45 2.48 -17.79 -5.79
CA PHE A 45 2.79 -17.02 -4.59
C PHE A 45 4.12 -17.46 -3.99
N THR A 46 4.95 -16.48 -3.64
CA THR A 46 6.18 -16.75 -2.90
C THR A 46 5.96 -16.47 -1.42
N LYS A 47 6.93 -16.88 -0.59
CA LYS A 47 6.97 -16.52 0.83
C LYS A 47 7.46 -15.08 1.06
N VAL A 48 7.94 -14.42 0.02
CA VAL A 48 8.57 -13.10 0.09
C VAL A 48 7.47 -12.03 0.22
N PRO A 49 7.47 -11.22 1.30
CA PRO A 49 6.49 -10.17 1.48
C PRO A 49 6.67 -9.05 0.44
N CYS A 50 5.64 -8.24 0.27
CA CYS A 50 5.75 -6.96 -0.42
C CYS A 50 6.22 -5.87 0.55
N ILE A 51 6.73 -4.78 0.00
CA ILE A 51 7.08 -3.58 0.76
C ILE A 51 5.95 -2.56 0.64
N ALA A 52 5.64 -1.89 1.75
CA ALA A 52 4.70 -0.80 1.79
C ALA A 52 5.37 0.48 2.35
N ASN A 53 5.09 1.61 1.70
CA ASN A 53 5.54 2.95 2.09
C ASN A 53 4.34 3.89 2.07
N LEU A 54 4.34 4.94 2.88
CA LEU A 54 3.38 6.03 2.67
C LEU A 54 3.68 6.72 1.34
N CYS A 55 2.65 7.09 0.60
CA CYS A 55 2.77 7.90 -0.61
C CYS A 55 1.77 9.05 -0.59
N LYS A 56 2.18 10.21 -1.07
CA LYS A 56 1.37 11.42 -1.16
C LYS A 56 1.13 11.77 -2.63
N ASP A 57 -0.12 12.05 -2.97
CA ASP A 57 -0.51 12.49 -4.31
C ASP A 57 -0.31 14.01 -4.50
N GLU A 58 -0.57 14.51 -5.71
CA GLU A 58 -0.42 15.93 -6.06
C GLU A 58 -1.41 16.84 -5.30
N LYS A 59 -2.50 16.28 -4.79
CA LYS A 59 -3.52 17.00 -4.00
C LYS A 59 -3.18 17.03 -2.50
N GLY A 60 -2.12 16.34 -2.08
CA GLY A 60 -1.69 16.25 -0.69
C GLY A 60 -2.30 15.10 0.10
N TYR A 61 -3.09 14.22 -0.53
CA TYR A 61 -3.64 13.04 0.13
C TYR A 61 -2.60 11.93 0.24
N ILE A 62 -2.53 11.33 1.42
CA ILE A 62 -1.57 10.28 1.76
C ILE A 62 -2.28 8.93 1.76
N GLY A 63 -1.80 8.03 0.91
CA GLY A 63 -2.16 6.62 0.89
C GLY A 63 -0.94 5.75 1.18
N VAL A 64 -0.98 4.53 0.64
CA VAL A 64 0.11 3.56 0.74
C VAL A 64 0.47 3.06 -0.65
N LEU A 65 1.75 3.15 -0.97
CA LEU A 65 2.34 2.49 -2.12
C LEU A 65 2.83 1.11 -1.71
N ILE A 66 2.43 0.09 -2.46
CA ILE A 66 2.86 -1.30 -2.31
C ILE A 66 3.70 -1.65 -3.52
N LYS A 67 4.89 -2.21 -3.28
CA LYS A 67 5.85 -2.62 -4.31
C LYS A 67 6.42 -4.00 -4.00
N GLY A 68 6.85 -4.72 -5.03
CA GLY A 68 7.61 -5.95 -4.81
C GLY A 68 8.98 -5.64 -4.22
N LYS A 69 9.47 -6.55 -3.38
CA LYS A 69 10.79 -6.44 -2.77
C LYS A 69 11.88 -6.62 -3.84
N ASN A 70 12.98 -5.88 -3.73
CA ASN A 70 14.15 -5.97 -4.62
C ASN A 70 13.79 -5.90 -6.12
N GLY A 71 12.92 -4.95 -6.50
CA GLY A 71 12.53 -4.75 -7.90
C GLY A 71 11.58 -5.81 -8.48
N GLY A 72 11.03 -6.69 -7.64
CA GLY A 72 9.99 -7.62 -8.05
C GLY A 72 8.62 -6.95 -8.25
N PHE A 73 7.68 -7.73 -8.75
CA PHE A 73 6.27 -7.38 -8.92
C PHE A 73 5.44 -7.75 -7.67
N VAL A 74 4.28 -7.13 -7.53
CA VAL A 74 3.26 -7.44 -6.54
C VAL A 74 2.26 -8.42 -7.16
N LYS A 75 2.19 -9.65 -6.63
CA LYS A 75 1.09 -10.58 -6.93
C LYS A 75 0.00 -10.43 -5.88
N ILE A 76 -1.25 -10.26 -6.31
CA ILE A 76 -2.42 -10.03 -5.45
C ILE A 76 -3.43 -11.13 -5.71
N GLY A 77 -3.84 -11.86 -4.66
CA GLY A 77 -4.75 -13.00 -4.78
C GLY A 77 -4.26 -14.13 -5.71
N LYS A 78 -4.73 -15.37 -5.54
CA LYS A 78 -4.24 -16.52 -6.33
C LYS A 78 -4.31 -16.27 -7.84
N ASN A 79 -5.43 -15.68 -8.29
CA ASN A 79 -5.77 -15.50 -9.71
C ASN A 79 -6.15 -14.04 -10.05
N PHE A 80 -5.75 -13.05 -9.24
CA PHE A 80 -6.26 -11.68 -9.42
C PHE A 80 -5.40 -10.89 -10.39
N ILE A 81 -4.21 -10.46 -9.96
CA ILE A 81 -3.35 -9.61 -10.79
C ILE A 81 -1.89 -9.71 -10.34
N VAL A 82 -0.99 -9.46 -11.29
CA VAL A 82 0.42 -9.14 -11.03
C VAL A 82 0.68 -7.74 -11.58
N CYS A 83 1.20 -6.84 -10.76
CA CYS A 83 1.51 -5.46 -11.14
C CYS A 83 2.86 -5.02 -10.58
N GLN A 84 3.45 -3.97 -11.15
CA GLN A 84 4.72 -3.40 -10.66
C GLN A 84 4.56 -2.83 -9.24
N SER A 85 3.52 -2.03 -9.07
CA SER A 85 3.17 -1.42 -7.80
C SER A 85 1.66 -1.16 -7.73
N LEU A 86 1.18 -0.85 -6.54
CA LEU A 86 -0.21 -0.52 -6.30
C LEU A 86 -0.30 0.62 -5.28
N VAL A 87 -1.07 1.65 -5.59
CA VAL A 87 -1.43 2.71 -4.66
C VAL A 87 -2.81 2.40 -4.08
N LEU A 88 -2.92 2.45 -2.75
CA LEU A 88 -4.15 2.16 -2.03
C LEU A 88 -4.40 3.17 -0.90
N PRO A 89 -5.65 3.35 -0.45
CA PRO A 89 -5.95 4.11 0.76
C PRO A 89 -5.33 3.46 2.01
N LEU A 90 -5.19 4.22 3.11
CA LEU A 90 -4.68 3.71 4.38
C LEU A 90 -5.56 2.60 4.97
N SER A 91 -6.87 2.63 4.69
CA SER A 91 -7.84 1.61 5.09
C SER A 91 -7.53 0.23 4.50
N SER A 92 -6.78 0.16 3.40
CA SER A 92 -6.37 -1.08 2.75
C SER A 92 -5.30 -1.86 3.51
N ILE A 93 -4.71 -1.29 4.56
CA ILE A 93 -3.71 -1.96 5.38
C ILE A 93 -4.29 -2.36 6.74
N GLY A 94 -3.87 -3.51 7.26
CA GLY A 94 -4.25 -3.95 8.60
C GLY A 94 -3.84 -2.94 9.68
N LYS A 95 -4.69 -2.72 10.69
CA LYS A 95 -4.49 -1.71 11.76
C LYS A 95 -3.08 -1.74 12.37
N THR A 96 -2.52 -2.92 12.62
CA THR A 96 -1.16 -3.08 13.15
C THR A 96 -0.08 -2.53 12.22
N ASN A 97 -0.19 -2.81 10.93
CA ASN A 97 0.76 -2.35 9.92
C ASN A 97 0.58 -0.85 9.64
N LEU A 98 -0.67 -0.37 9.62
CA LEU A 98 -0.96 1.06 9.51
C LEU A 98 -0.32 1.83 10.68
N LYS A 99 -0.54 1.38 11.92
CA LYS A 99 0.11 1.95 13.11
C LYS A 99 1.63 1.98 12.96
N LYS A 100 2.25 0.93 12.42
CA LYS A 100 3.70 0.90 12.17
C LYS A 100 4.12 1.98 11.16
N LEU A 101 3.39 2.16 10.06
CA LEU A 101 3.68 3.18 9.05
C LEU A 101 3.57 4.60 9.62
N ILE A 102 2.45 4.93 10.28
CA ILE A 102 2.17 6.28 10.81
C ILE A 102 2.84 6.59 12.16
N LYS A 103 3.51 5.61 12.79
CA LYS A 103 4.19 5.86 14.08
C LYS A 103 5.25 6.95 13.91
N ARG A 104 5.15 8.01 14.74
CA ARG A 104 6.05 9.18 14.75
C ARG A 104 5.98 10.00 13.45
N THR A 105 4.79 10.17 12.90
CA THR A 105 4.52 11.01 11.72
C THR A 105 3.43 12.03 12.05
N ASN A 106 3.54 13.25 11.53
CA ASN A 106 2.53 14.30 11.71
C ASN A 106 1.44 14.17 10.63
N ILE A 107 0.74 13.04 10.64
CA ILE A 107 -0.31 12.73 9.66
C ILE A 107 -1.63 12.62 10.41
N ASP A 108 -2.60 13.44 10.02
CA ASP A 108 -3.99 13.29 10.42
C ASP A 108 -4.71 12.35 9.46
N ILE A 109 -5.68 11.59 9.98
CA ILE A 109 -6.47 10.65 9.17
C ILE A 109 -7.81 11.31 8.87
N VAL A 110 -8.14 11.38 7.59
CA VAL A 110 -9.44 11.83 7.08
C VAL A 110 -10.16 10.67 6.41
N GLU A 111 -11.49 10.69 6.48
CA GLU A 111 -12.35 9.71 5.82
C GLU A 111 -13.02 10.36 4.61
N ILE A 112 -12.86 9.74 3.45
CA ILE A 112 -13.43 10.19 2.17
C ILE A 112 -14.11 8.97 1.55
N GLU A 113 -15.43 9.05 1.35
CA GLU A 113 -16.21 7.97 0.72
C GLU A 113 -16.03 6.59 1.39
N GLY A 114 -15.88 6.57 2.73
CA GLY A 114 -15.66 5.34 3.50
C GLY A 114 -14.22 4.79 3.46
N LEU A 115 -13.30 5.50 2.82
CA LEU A 115 -11.89 5.18 2.74
C LEU A 115 -11.06 6.12 3.60
N LEU A 116 -10.01 5.58 4.23
CA LEU A 116 -9.12 6.37 5.08
C LEU A 116 -7.93 6.86 4.26
N TYR A 117 -7.70 8.16 4.30
CA TYR A 117 -6.53 8.84 3.74
C TYR A 117 -5.84 9.64 4.84
N GLY A 118 -4.57 9.95 4.63
CA GLY A 118 -3.82 10.84 5.50
C GLY A 118 -3.70 12.24 4.90
N VAL A 119 -3.50 13.24 5.75
CA VAL A 119 -3.09 14.60 5.37
C VAL A 119 -1.99 15.05 6.32
N GLU A 120 -0.98 15.78 5.83
CA GLU A 120 0.03 16.36 6.72
C GLU A 120 -0.58 17.51 7.53
N LYS A 121 -0.19 17.61 8.80
CA LYS A 121 -0.45 18.79 9.63
C LYS A 121 0.44 19.97 9.24
#